data_AF-A0A2S1WUC0-F1
#
_entry.id   AF-A0A2S1WUC0-F1
#
_cell.length_a   1.000
_cell.length_b   1.000
_cell.length_c   1.000
_cell.angle_alpha   90.00
_cell.angle_beta   90.00
_cell.angle_gamma   90.00
#
_symmetry.space_group_name_H-M   'P 1'
#
loop_
_entity.id
_entity.type
_entity.pdbx_description
1 polymer ?
#
loop_
_entity_poly.entity_id
_entity_poly.type
_entity_poly.pdbx_seq_one_letter_code
_entity_poly.pdbx_strand_id
1 'polypeptide(L)' 'NAKETGKDNEEFWKGLKIEFFKNHIFAFTPKGDIIQLPEEATPIDFAYAIHTEIGDHATGAKADGRMIPLDSQIR' A
#
# COMPACT_ATOMS: atom_id res chain seq x y z
N ASN A 1 25.68 18.83 -27.34
CA ASN A 1 24.22 18.60 -27.34
C ASN A 1 23.70 18.38 -25.92
N ALA A 2 23.66 19.44 -25.10
CA ALA A 2 23.25 19.37 -23.69
C ALA A 2 21.73 19.46 -23.45
N LYS A 3 20.93 19.56 -24.52
CA LYS A 3 19.46 19.67 -24.45
C LYS A 3 18.74 18.32 -24.45
N GLU A 4 19.39 17.24 -24.86
CA GLU A 4 18.77 15.90 -24.91
C GLU A 4 18.79 15.23 -23.53
N THR A 5 19.87 15.39 -22.75
CA THR A 5 20.05 14.74 -21.44
C THR A 5 19.07 15.23 -20.36
N GLY A 6 18.60 16.48 -20.44
CA GLY A 6 17.65 17.04 -19.46
C GLY A 6 16.21 16.57 -19.66
N LYS A 7 15.81 16.30 -20.91
CA LYS A 7 14.47 15.76 -21.25
C LYS A 7 14.34 14.30 -20.83
N ASP A 8 15.40 13.53 -21.07
CA ASP A 8 15.47 12.10 -20.74
C ASP A 8 15.41 11.86 -19.22
N ASN A 9 16.07 12.73 -18.44
CA ASN A 9 15.97 12.71 -16.98
C ASN A 9 14.56 13.03 -16.47
N GLU A 10 13.87 14.03 -17.03
CA GLU A 10 12.49 14.35 -16.59
C GLU A 10 11.51 13.21 -16.91
N GLU A 11 11.63 12.59 -18.07
CA GLU A 11 10.81 11.43 -18.45
C GLU A 11 11.13 10.21 -17.59
N PHE A 12 12.40 9.97 -17.27
CA PHE A 12 12.84 8.96 -16.31
C PHE A 12 12.23 9.19 -14.92
N TRP A 13 12.33 10.41 -14.37
CA TRP A 13 11.76 10.74 -13.05
C TRP A 13 10.23 10.65 -13.05
N LYS A 14 9.56 10.98 -14.17
CA LYS A 14 8.11 10.79 -14.32
C LYS A 14 7.76 9.30 -14.35
N GLY A 15 8.49 8.48 -15.10
CA GLY A 15 8.30 7.02 -15.15
C GLY A 15 8.45 6.39 -13.78
N LEU A 16 9.53 6.71 -13.06
CA LEU A 16 9.80 6.21 -11.72
C LEU A 16 8.70 6.61 -10.72
N LYS A 17 8.22 7.87 -10.77
CA LYS A 17 7.10 8.32 -9.95
C LYS A 17 5.82 7.55 -10.26
N ILE A 18 5.51 7.34 -11.54
CA ILE A 18 4.32 6.59 -11.97
C ILE A 18 4.39 5.15 -11.48
N GLU A 19 5.52 4.47 -11.61
CA GLU A 19 5.72 3.11 -11.09
C GLU A 19 5.60 3.06 -9.56
N PHE A 20 6.18 4.04 -8.86
CA PHE A 20 6.13 4.12 -7.41
C PHE A 20 4.68 4.27 -6.88
N PHE A 21 3.84 5.07 -7.55
CA PHE A 21 2.46 5.27 -7.14
C PHE A 21 1.48 4.21 -7.64
N LYS A 22 1.80 3.46 -8.70
CA LYS A 22 0.85 2.52 -9.31
C LYS A 22 0.53 1.32 -8.44
N ASN A 23 1.40 0.94 -7.51
CA ASN A 23 1.33 -0.36 -6.84
C ASN A 23 1.06 -0.26 -5.33
N HIS A 24 0.35 0.78 -4.88
CA HIS A 24 0.04 0.99 -3.46
C HIS A 24 -1.43 1.32 -3.23
N ILE A 25 -1.96 0.84 -2.11
CA ILE A 25 -3.27 1.21 -1.55
C ILE A 25 -3.09 1.98 -0.25
N PHE A 26 -4.13 2.71 0.13
CA PHE A 26 -4.21 3.42 1.41
C PHE A 26 -5.36 2.85 2.22
N ALA A 27 -5.05 2.29 3.38
CA ALA A 27 -6.03 1.73 4.30
C ALA A 27 -6.17 2.63 5.53
N PHE A 28 -7.40 2.86 5.96
CA PHE A 28 -7.69 3.63 7.17
C PHE A 28 -7.76 2.70 8.38
N THR A 29 -7.10 3.08 9.48
CA THR A 29 -7.33 2.45 10.78
C THR A 29 -8.68 2.91 11.34
N PRO A 30 -9.29 2.17 12.29
CA PRO A 30 -10.49 2.63 12.98
C PRO A 30 -10.32 3.96 13.74
N LYS A 31 -9.07 4.37 14.00
CA LYS A 31 -8.74 5.67 14.63
C LYS A 31 -8.59 6.81 13.62
N GLY A 32 -8.64 6.50 12.31
CA GLY A 32 -8.51 7.49 11.23
C GLY A 32 -7.09 7.67 10.71
N ASP A 33 -6.11 6.88 11.18
CA ASP A 33 -4.76 6.91 10.64
C ASP A 33 -4.72 6.28 9.25
N ILE A 34 -3.80 6.74 8.40
CA ILE A 34 -3.60 6.20 7.04
C ILE A 34 -2.35 5.32 7.04
N ILE A 35 -2.52 4.07 6.59
CA ILE A 35 -1.42 3.13 6.35
C ILE A 35 -1.30 2.93 4.83
N GLN A 36 -0.11 3.15 4.29
CA GLN A 36 0.21 2.82 2.91
C GLN A 36 0.69 1.37 2.84
N LEU A 37 0.12 0.60 1.92
CA LEU A 37 0.46 -0.80 1.70
C LEU A 37 0.67 -1.07 0.20
N PRO A 38 1.38 -2.14 -0.18
CA PRO A 38 1.36 -2.65 -1.55
C PRO A 38 -0.06 -2.96 -2.02
N GLU A 39 -0.34 -2.84 -3.31
CA GLU A 39 -1.67 -3.10 -3.90
C GLU A 39 -2.22 -4.50 -3.60
N GLU A 40 -1.31 -5.48 -3.46
CA GLU A 40 -1.62 -6.87 -3.21
C GLU A 40 -1.75 -7.23 -1.72
N ALA A 41 -1.72 -6.23 -0.84
CA ALA A 41 -1.66 -6.44 0.60
C ALA A 41 -2.93 -7.09 1.15
N THR A 42 -2.72 -7.99 2.10
CA THR A 42 -3.76 -8.70 2.84
C THR A 42 -4.04 -8.05 4.19
N PRO A 43 -5.14 -8.40 4.87
CA PRO A 43 -5.37 -7.99 6.25
C PRO A 43 -4.23 -8.32 7.21
N ILE A 44 -3.47 -9.39 6.95
CA ILE A 44 -2.29 -9.74 7.74
C ILE A 44 -1.20 -8.69 7.55
N ASP A 45 -0.93 -8.29 6.32
CA ASP A 45 0.07 -7.23 6.03
C ASP A 45 -0.33 -5.91 6.70
N PHE A 46 -1.62 -5.55 6.67
CA PHE A 46 -2.12 -4.37 7.38
C PHE A 46 -1.94 -4.48 8.89
N ALA A 47 -2.22 -5.64 9.49
CA ALA A 47 -2.02 -5.87 10.92
C ALA A 47 -0.55 -5.71 11.33
N TYR A 48 0.39 -6.27 10.56
CA TYR A 48 1.83 -6.12 10.80
C TYR A 48 2.34 -4.70 10.55
N ALA A 49 1.75 -3.98 9.60
CA ALA A 49 2.07 -2.57 9.36
C ALA A 49 1.66 -1.67 10.55
N ILE A 50 0.66 -2.07 11.33
CA ILE A 50 0.28 -1.39 12.58
C ILE A 50 1.23 -1.79 13.72
N HIS A 51 1.35 -3.10 13.99
CA HIS A 51 2.25 -3.61 15.05
C HIS A 51 2.41 -5.13 14.95
N THR A 52 3.61 -5.64 15.25
CA THR A 52 3.92 -7.09 15.27
C THR A 52 2.94 -7.88 16.14
N GLU A 53 2.72 -7.48 17.39
CA GLU A 53 1.74 -8.13 18.28
C GLU A 53 0.31 -8.19 17.72
N ILE A 54 -0.10 -7.22 16.89
CA ILE A 54 -1.43 -7.25 16.27
C ILE A 54 -1.45 -8.28 15.13
N GLY A 55 -0.39 -8.32 14.32
CA GLY A 55 -0.19 -9.35 13.30
C GLY A 55 -0.17 -10.76 13.87
N ASP A 56 0.59 -10.99 14.94
CA ASP A 56 0.75 -12.30 15.59
C ASP A 56 -0.57 -12.84 16.17
N HIS A 57 -1.46 -11.94 16.61
CA HIS A 57 -2.75 -12.29 17.23
C HIS A 57 -3.95 -12.08 16.29
N ALA A 58 -3.72 -11.84 14.99
CA ALA A 58 -4.79 -11.62 14.03
C ALA A 58 -5.60 -12.92 13.81
N THR A 59 -6.89 -12.88 14.13
CA THR A 59 -7.80 -14.05 14.01
C THR A 59 -8.93 -13.85 13.00
N GLY A 60 -9.14 -12.61 12.54
CA GLY A 60 -10.14 -12.26 11.54
C GLY A 60 -9.98 -10.81 11.11
N ALA A 61 -10.62 -10.46 9.99
CA ALA A 61 -10.54 -9.12 9.43
C ALA A 61 -11.91 -8.60 9.00
N LYS A 62 -12.07 -7.28 9.11
CA LYS A 62 -13.27 -6.56 8.70
C LYS A 62 -12.86 -5.31 7.92
N ALA A 63 -13.32 -5.20 6.68
CA ALA A 63 -13.15 -4.03 5.83
C ALA A 63 -14.54 -3.52 5.42
N ASP A 64 -14.74 -2.19 5.46
CA ASP A 64 -16.00 -1.54 5.06
C ASP A 64 -17.27 -2.19 5.62
N GLY A 65 -17.23 -2.55 6.90
CA GLY A 65 -18.39 -3.15 7.56
C GLY A 65 -18.55 -4.66 7.33
N ARG A 66 -17.73 -5.30 6.51
CA ARG A 66 -17.86 -6.71 6.10
C ARG A 66 -16.67 -7.56 6.53
N MET A 67 -16.94 -8.80 6.97
CA MET A 67 -15.88 -9.76 7.26
C MET A 67 -15.19 -10.19 5.96
N ILE A 68 -13.87 -10.23 5.96
CA ILE A 68 -13.05 -10.66 4.82
C ILE A 68 -12.05 -11.73 5.26
N PRO A 69 -11.64 -12.66 4.36
CA PRO A 69 -10.58 -13.62 4.63
C PRO A 69 -9.24 -12.92 4.92
N LEU A 70 -8.44 -13.50 5.83
CA LEU A 70 -7.13 -12.96 6.21
C LEU A 70 -6.11 -12.99 5.07
N ASP A 71 -6.29 -13.87 4.09
CA ASP A 71 -5.43 -14.06 2.91
C ASP A 71 -5.97 -13.38 1.65
N SER A 72 -7.09 -12.66 1.75
CA SER A 72 -7.64 -11.89 0.63
C SER A 72 -6.98 -10.53 0.50
N GLN A 73 -6.90 -9.99 -0.72
CA GLN A 73 -6.44 -8.62 -0.95
C GLN A 73 -7.42 -7.61 -0.32
N ILE A 74 -6.87 -6.58 0.32
CA ILE A 74 -7.62 -5.38 0.71
C ILE A 74 -7.94 -4.59 -0.56
N ARG A 75 -9.20 -4.15 -0.71
CA ARG A 75 -9.69 -3.40 -1.88
C ARG A 75 -10.50 -2.20 -1.45
#